data_AF-A0A9C9Q2Z3-F1
#
_entry.id   AF-A0A9C9Q2Z3-F1
#
_cell.length_a   1.000
_cell.length_b   1.000
_cell.length_c   1.000
_cell.angle_alpha   90.00
_cell.angle_beta   90.00
_cell.angle_gamma   90.00
#
_symmetry.space_group_name_H-M   'P 1'
#
loop_
_entity.id
_entity.type
_entity.pdbx_description
1 polymer ?
#
loop_
_entity_poly.entity_id
_entity_poly.type
_entity_poly.pdbx_seq_one_letter_code
_entity_poly.pdbx_strand_id
1 'polypeptide(L)'
;MRNFLHAIRQSAQDLAPIVLVIGFFQLVVLQQPIPNMGEIFVGTLLVVLGLTLFVRGLEMGLFPIGESMAYDFSRKGSLFWLLTFGFLLGFGTTVAEPALIAVANEAAEVAANGGIIAGTEEARDGYALGLRLTVAV
;
A
#
# COMPACT_ATOMS: atom_id res chain seq x y z
N MET A 1 -12.53 -23.39 -10.47
CA MET A 1 -12.04 -23.71 -9.12
C MET A 1 -10.52 -23.56 -8.95
N ARG A 2 -9.67 -24.18 -9.79
CA ARG A 2 -8.19 -24.11 -9.64
C ARG A 2 -7.65 -22.68 -9.57
N ASN A 3 -8.11 -21.77 -10.43
CA ASN A 3 -7.63 -20.38 -10.45
C ASN A 3 -7.96 -19.62 -9.15
N PHE A 4 -9.11 -19.91 -8.54
CA PHE A 4 -9.50 -19.29 -7.28
C PHE A 4 -8.66 -19.81 -6.11
N LEU A 5 -8.35 -21.12 -6.08
CA LEU A 5 -7.42 -21.69 -5.09
C LEU A 5 -6.03 -21.07 -5.20
N HIS A 6 -5.56 -20.82 -6.42
CA HIS A 6 -4.31 -20.12 -6.66
C HIS A 6 -4.34 -18.68 -6.14
N ALA A 7 -5.44 -17.95 -6.35
CA ALA A 7 -5.60 -16.57 -5.85
C ALA A 7 -5.64 -16.50 -4.30
N ILE A 8 -6.30 -17.47 -3.65
CA ILE A 8 -6.27 -17.59 -2.18
C ILE A 8 -4.85 -17.86 -1.70
N ARG A 9 -4.13 -18.79 -2.34
CA ARG A 9 -2.74 -19.10 -2.00
C ARG A 9 -1.85 -17.87 -2.17
N GLN A 10 -2.01 -17.11 -3.25
CA GLN A 10 -1.26 -15.88 -3.48
C GLN A 10 -1.50 -14.88 -2.36
N SER A 11 -2.77 -14.60 -2.05
CA SER A 11 -3.14 -13.66 -0.97
C SER A 11 -2.60 -14.10 0.40
N ALA A 12 -2.57 -15.41 0.67
CA ALA A 12 -1.96 -15.95 1.89
C ALA A 12 -0.43 -15.79 1.89
N GLN A 13 0.23 -15.93 0.74
CA GLN A 13 1.66 -15.67 0.61
C GLN A 13 2.00 -14.18 0.78
N ASP A 14 1.14 -13.29 0.29
CA ASP A 14 1.33 -11.84 0.43
C ASP A 14 1.19 -11.39 1.89
N LEU A 15 0.32 -12.04 2.68
CA LEU A 15 0.16 -11.76 4.12
C LEU A 15 1.18 -12.48 5.01
N ALA A 16 1.82 -13.55 4.52
CA ALA A 16 2.74 -14.35 5.32
C ALA A 16 3.89 -13.53 5.95
N PRO A 17 4.56 -12.59 5.25
CA PRO A 17 5.59 -11.75 5.85
C PRO A 17 5.10 -10.97 7.07
N ILE A 18 3.88 -10.43 7.03
CA ILE A 18 3.30 -9.67 8.13
C ILE A 18 3.08 -10.58 9.35
N VAL A 19 2.47 -11.75 9.12
CA VAL A 19 2.24 -12.75 10.18
C VAL A 19 3.55 -13.23 10.78
N LEU A 20 4.57 -13.45 9.95
CA LEU A 20 5.90 -13.88 10.38
C LEU A 20 6.59 -12.80 11.22
N VAL A 21 6.57 -11.54 10.79
CA VAL A 21 7.17 -10.42 11.54
C VAL A 21 6.47 -10.27 12.88
N ILE A 22 5.14 -10.25 12.92
CA ILE A 22 4.38 -10.15 14.18
C ILE A 22 4.71 -11.33 15.10
N GLY A 23 4.70 -12.56 14.58
CA GLY A 23 5.02 -13.75 15.36
C GLY A 23 6.45 -13.74 15.91
N PHE A 24 7.42 -13.31 15.11
CA PHE A 24 8.81 -13.16 15.52
C PHE A 24 8.95 -12.13 16.65
N PHE A 25 8.37 -10.95 16.50
CA PHE A 25 8.43 -9.91 17.53
C PHE A 25 7.73 -10.34 18.82
N GLN A 26 6.56 -10.97 18.75
CA GLN A 26 5.83 -11.42 19.93
C GLN A 26 6.59 -12.51 20.70
N LEU A 27 7.05 -13.55 20.00
CA LEU A 27 7.66 -14.72 20.65
C LEU A 27 9.13 -14.53 21.02
N VAL A 28 9.92 -13.87 20.16
CA VAL A 28 11.37 -13.77 20.32
C VAL A 28 11.77 -12.47 21.02
N VAL A 29 11.20 -11.34 20.60
CA VAL A 29 11.61 -10.00 21.10
C VAL A 29 10.86 -9.63 22.37
N LEU A 30 9.53 -9.71 22.36
CA LEU A 30 8.66 -9.33 23.47
C LEU A 30 8.48 -10.46 24.49
N GLN A 31 8.75 -11.71 24.10
CA GLN A 31 8.60 -12.91 24.94
C GLN A 31 7.20 -13.06 25.55
N GLN A 32 6.18 -12.63 24.82
CA GLN A 32 4.78 -12.72 25.24
C GLN A 32 4.02 -13.75 24.41
N PRO A 33 3.14 -14.56 25.02
CA PRO A 33 2.23 -15.40 24.25
C PRO A 33 1.29 -14.49 23.45
N ILE A 34 1.02 -14.88 22.20
CA ILE A 34 0.15 -14.10 21.32
C ILE A 34 -1.26 -14.02 21.96
N PRO A 35 -1.73 -12.83 22.36
CA PRO A 35 -3.07 -12.70 22.92
C PRO A 35 -4.13 -12.96 21.85
N ASN A 36 -5.28 -13.52 22.24
CA ASN A 36 -6.45 -13.70 21.36
C ASN A 36 -6.14 -14.43 20.03
N MET A 37 -5.34 -15.49 20.07
CA MET A 37 -4.95 -16.25 18.86
C MET A 37 -6.13 -16.66 17.98
N GLY A 38 -7.28 -17.01 18.58
CA GLY A 38 -8.49 -17.37 17.84
C GLY A 38 -9.06 -16.20 17.01
N GLU A 39 -9.12 -15.01 17.58
CA GLU A 39 -9.57 -13.80 16.88
C GLU A 39 -8.62 -13.42 15.75
N ILE A 40 -7.31 -13.49 15.99
CA ILE A 40 -6.29 -13.22 14.98
C ILE A 40 -6.40 -14.21 13.82
N PHE A 41 -6.62 -15.49 14.11
CA PHE A 41 -6.77 -16.51 13.08
C PHE A 41 -8.00 -16.26 12.20
N VAL A 42 -9.16 -15.99 12.81
CA VAL A 42 -10.38 -15.67 12.08
C VAL A 42 -10.23 -14.38 11.28
N GLY A 43 -9.66 -13.33 11.87
CA GLY A 43 -9.37 -12.07 11.20
C GLY A 43 -8.45 -12.26 10.00
N THR A 44 -7.36 -13.03 10.16
CA THR A 44 -6.43 -13.35 9.06
C THR A 44 -7.13 -14.07 7.93
N LEU A 45 -8.02 -15.03 8.24
CA LEU A 45 -8.81 -15.74 7.22
C LEU A 45 -9.72 -14.78 6.45
N LEU A 46 -10.40 -13.85 7.15
CA LEU A 46 -11.23 -12.83 6.53
C LEU A 46 -10.41 -11.88 5.65
N VAL A 47 -9.21 -11.49 6.08
CA VAL A 47 -8.30 -10.65 5.27
C VAL A 47 -7.83 -11.39 4.02
N VAL A 48 -7.45 -12.67 4.11
CA VAL A 48 -7.07 -13.48 2.94
C VAL A 48 -8.22 -13.53 1.93
N LEU A 49 -9.45 -13.81 2.39
CA LEU A 49 -10.62 -13.87 1.52
C LEU A 49 -10.94 -12.50 0.92
N GLY A 50 -10.92 -11.44 1.72
CA GLY A 50 -11.15 -10.06 1.27
C GLY A 50 -10.13 -9.62 0.23
N LEU A 51 -8.83 -9.84 0.48
CA LEU A 51 -7.74 -9.52 -0.43
C LEU A 51 -7.87 -10.32 -1.74
N THR A 52 -8.20 -11.61 -1.66
CA THR A 52 -8.42 -12.45 -2.84
C THR A 52 -9.54 -11.89 -3.72
N LEU A 53 -10.70 -11.57 -3.12
CA LEU A 53 -11.85 -11.04 -3.84
C LEU A 53 -11.57 -9.65 -4.41
N PHE A 54 -10.87 -8.80 -3.65
CA PHE A 54 -10.48 -7.46 -4.07
C PHE A 54 -9.54 -7.49 -5.27
N VAL A 55 -8.42 -8.22 -5.17
CA VAL A 55 -7.43 -8.34 -6.27
C VAL A 55 -8.09 -8.96 -7.50
N ARG A 56 -8.89 -10.00 -7.33
CA ARG A 56 -9.60 -10.60 -8.46
C ARG A 56 -10.60 -9.64 -9.12
N GLY A 57 -11.28 -8.82 -8.32
CA GLY A 57 -12.14 -7.75 -8.82
C GLY A 57 -11.37 -6.72 -9.64
N LEU A 58 -10.18 -6.31 -9.18
CA LEU A 58 -9.29 -5.41 -9.91
C LEU A 58 -8.83 -6.01 -11.25
N GLU A 59 -8.42 -7.28 -11.26
CA GLU A 59 -8.00 -8.00 -12.47
C GLU A 59 -9.10 -8.07 -13.54
N MET A 60 -10.36 -8.17 -13.12
CA MET A 60 -11.50 -8.23 -14.06
C MET A 60 -11.98 -6.85 -14.50
N GLY A 61 -11.77 -5.82 -13.68
CA GLY A 61 -12.29 -4.47 -13.90
C GLY A 61 -11.21 -3.45 -14.32
N LEU A 62 -10.39 -3.02 -13.36
CA LEU A 62 -9.49 -1.88 -13.53
C LEU A 62 -8.20 -2.21 -14.30
N PHE A 63 -7.62 -3.41 -14.11
CA PHE A 63 -6.36 -3.77 -14.77
C PHE A 63 -6.48 -3.85 -16.30
N PRO A 64 -7.52 -4.46 -16.90
CA PRO A 64 -7.68 -4.48 -18.36
C PRO A 64 -7.79 -3.09 -18.97
N ILE A 65 -8.35 -2.11 -18.24
CA ILE A 65 -8.44 -0.72 -18.69
C ILE A 65 -7.04 -0.10 -18.73
N GLY A 66 -6.24 -0.28 -17.67
CA GLY A 66 -4.85 0.20 -17.62
C GLY A 66 -3.97 -0.43 -18.71
N GLU A 67 -4.05 -1.76 -18.88
CA GLU A 67 -3.26 -2.51 -19.86
C GLU A 67 -3.61 -2.12 -21.31
N SER A 68 -4.89 -1.96 -21.63
CA SER A 68 -5.32 -1.56 -22.97
C SER A 68 -4.86 -0.14 -23.32
N MET A 69 -4.93 0.81 -22.38
CA MET A 69 -4.38 2.16 -22.57
C MET A 69 -2.87 2.13 -22.80
N ALA A 70 -2.12 1.40 -21.97
CA ALA A 70 -0.67 1.26 -22.13
C ALA A 70 -0.30 0.61 -23.49
N TYR A 71 -1.04 -0.42 -23.90
CA TYR A 71 -0.86 -1.07 -25.20
C TYR A 71 -1.13 -0.11 -26.36
N ASP A 72 -2.19 0.70 -26.29
CA ASP A 72 -2.51 1.68 -27.32
C ASP A 72 -1.44 2.78 -27.45
N PHE A 73 -0.87 3.25 -26.33
CA PHE A 73 0.24 4.21 -26.37
C PHE A 73 1.50 3.61 -27.00
N SER A 74 1.83 2.37 -26.64
CA SER A 74 2.95 1.62 -27.22
C SER A 74 2.77 1.40 -28.72
N ARG A 75 1.59 0.93 -29.16
CA ARG A 75 1.28 0.67 -30.57
C ARG A 75 1.30 1.93 -31.43
N LYS A 76 0.86 3.07 -30.90
CA LYS A 76 0.93 4.38 -31.58
C LYS A 76 2.37 4.89 -31.74
N GLY A 77 3.36 4.26 -31.10
CA GLY A 77 4.76 4.69 -31.13
C GLY A 77 5.02 5.96 -30.32
N SER A 78 4.10 6.38 -29.45
CA SER A 78 4.26 7.62 -28.69
C SER A 78 4.91 7.34 -27.34
N LEU A 79 6.25 7.32 -27.34
CA LEU A 79 7.06 7.15 -26.14
C LEU A 79 6.73 8.21 -25.08
N PHE A 80 6.47 9.45 -25.51
CA PHE A 80 6.09 10.55 -24.61
C PHE A 80 4.82 10.22 -23.80
N TRP A 81 3.75 9.75 -24.46
CA TRP A 81 2.49 9.41 -23.78
C TRP A 81 2.62 8.16 -22.91
N LEU A 82 3.40 7.16 -23.36
CA LEU A 82 3.66 5.97 -22.57
C LEU A 82 4.40 6.30 -21.27
N LEU A 83 5.47 7.09 -21.35
CA LEU A 83 6.25 7.52 -20.18
C LEU A 83 5.44 8.42 -19.26
N THR A 84 4.67 9.36 -19.81
CA THR A 84 3.81 10.25 -19.02
C THR A 84 2.74 9.45 -18.27
N PHE A 85 2.11 8.47 -18.94
CA PHE A 85 1.11 7.62 -18.30
C PHE A 85 1.71 6.78 -17.16
N GLY A 86 2.85 6.13 -17.41
CA GLY A 86 3.55 5.34 -16.39
C GLY A 86 3.99 6.19 -15.20
N PHE A 87 4.52 7.38 -15.47
CA PHE A 87 4.89 8.35 -14.44
C PHE A 87 3.68 8.76 -13.60
N LEU A 88 2.57 9.16 -14.23
CA LEU A 88 1.36 9.60 -13.51
C LEU A 88 0.74 8.48 -12.67
N LEU A 89 0.72 7.24 -13.18
CA LEU A 89 0.26 6.10 -12.39
C LEU A 89 1.17 5.84 -11.19
N GLY A 90 2.48 5.76 -11.39
CA GLY A 90 3.44 5.54 -10.31
C GLY A 90 3.37 6.64 -9.25
N PHE A 91 3.49 7.90 -9.69
CA PHE A 91 3.36 9.07 -8.84
C PHE A 91 2.05 9.05 -8.04
N GLY A 92 0.92 8.83 -8.72
CA GLY A 92 -0.40 8.76 -8.08
C GLY A 92 -0.48 7.66 -7.04
N THR A 93 0.03 6.46 -7.34
CA THR A 93 0.03 5.35 -6.37
C THR A 93 0.90 5.62 -5.16
N THR A 94 2.06 6.26 -5.32
CA THR A 94 2.96 6.58 -4.21
C THR A 94 2.40 7.71 -3.35
N VAL A 95 1.86 8.80 -3.93
CA VAL A 95 1.21 9.87 -3.16
C VAL A 95 0.02 9.33 -2.34
N ALA A 96 -0.73 8.37 -2.90
CA ALA A 96 -1.88 7.75 -2.26
C ALA A 96 -1.53 6.59 -1.31
N GLU A 97 -0.26 6.18 -1.23
CA GLU A 97 0.16 5.04 -0.44
C GLU A 97 -0.07 5.30 1.07
N PRO A 98 -0.90 4.49 1.76
CA PRO A 98 -1.22 4.72 3.17
C PRO A 98 0.01 4.74 4.09
N ALA A 99 1.03 3.93 3.78
CA ALA A 99 2.27 3.89 4.54
C ALA A 99 3.03 5.23 4.44
N LEU A 100 3.14 5.81 3.24
CA LEU A 100 3.76 7.12 3.04
C LEU A 100 2.97 8.22 3.74
N ILE A 101 1.64 8.16 3.70
CA ILE A 101 0.77 9.11 4.43
C ILE A 101 1.06 9.07 5.94
N ALA A 102 1.13 7.87 6.53
CA ALA A 102 1.40 7.71 7.96
C ALA A 102 2.79 8.27 8.35
N VAL A 103 3.82 7.91 7.58
CA VAL A 103 5.19 8.40 7.84
C VAL A 103 5.29 9.91 7.64
N ALA A 104 4.61 10.48 6.65
CA ALA A 104 4.61 11.92 6.42
C ALA A 104 3.92 12.71 7.53
N ASN A 105 2.82 12.18 8.07
CA ASN A 105 2.13 12.76 9.21
C ASN A 105 3.00 12.72 10.47
N GLU A 106 3.66 11.59 10.74
CA GLU A 106 4.60 11.46 11.86
C GLU A 106 5.80 12.40 11.70
N ALA A 107 6.35 12.52 10.49
CA ALA A 107 7.44 13.47 10.22
C ALA A 107 7.01 14.92 10.45
N ALA A 108 5.78 15.29 10.08
CA ALA A 108 5.21 16.61 10.34
C ALA A 108 5.03 16.87 11.85
N GLU A 109 4.60 15.86 12.61
CA GLU A 109 4.51 15.92 14.07
C GLU A 109 5.86 16.18 14.73
N VAL A 110 6.87 15.40 14.35
CA VAL A 110 8.23 15.54 14.89
C VAL A 110 8.82 16.91 14.52
N ALA A 111 8.61 17.38 13.28
CA ALA A 111 9.08 18.69 12.83
C ALA A 111 8.42 19.87 13.59
N ALA A 112 7.12 19.76 13.90
CA ALA A 112 6.41 20.75 14.69
C ALA A 112 6.90 20.78 16.14
N ASN A 113 7.05 19.62 16.77
CA ASN A 113 7.57 19.50 18.13
C ASN A 113 9.04 19.96 18.24
N GLY A 114 9.82 19.78 17.17
CA GLY A 114 11.20 20.25 17.06
C GLY A 114 11.35 21.74 16.73
N GLY A 115 10.25 22.48 16.52
CA GLY A 115 10.26 23.91 16.19
C GLY A 115 10.75 24.23 14.77
N ILE A 116 10.83 23.24 13.87
CA ILE A 116 11.21 23.42 12.47
C ILE A 116 10.05 24.04 11.67
N ILE A 117 8.82 23.65 12.00
CA ILE A 117 7.58 24.22 11.46
C ILE A 117 6.68 24.74 12.58
N ALA A 118 5.71 25.59 12.24
CA ALA A 118 4.71 26.03 13.21
C ALA A 118 3.88 24.84 13.72
N GLY A 119 3.50 24.87 14.99
CA GLY A 119 2.66 23.83 15.62
C GLY A 119 1.18 23.88 15.22
N THR A 120 0.84 24.60 14.15
CA THR A 120 -0.53 24.67 13.63
C THR A 120 -0.86 23.45 12.77
N GLU A 121 -2.13 23.05 12.74
CA GLU A 121 -2.61 21.94 11.92
C GLU A 121 -2.32 22.19 10.43
N GLU A 122 -2.57 23.41 9.96
CA GLU A 122 -2.29 23.85 8.58
C GLU A 122 -0.82 23.67 8.18
N ALA A 123 0.13 23.97 9.08
CA ALA A 123 1.55 23.82 8.81
C ALA A 123 1.97 22.34 8.75
N ARG A 124 1.36 21.49 9.60
CA ARG A 124 1.62 20.05 9.62
C ARG A 124 1.07 19.38 8.36
N ASP A 125 -0.15 19.71 7.96
CA ASP A 125 -0.77 19.22 6.72
C ASP A 125 0.01 19.65 5.48
N GLY A 126 0.44 20.92 5.44
CA GLY A 126 1.27 21.44 4.37
C GLY A 126 2.62 20.71 4.27
N TYR A 127 3.28 20.46 5.40
CA TYR A 127 4.53 19.71 5.45
C TYR A 127 4.36 18.25 5.01
N ALA A 128 3.33 17.56 5.54
CA ALA A 128 3.05 16.17 5.18
C ALA A 128 2.71 16.02 3.69
N LEU A 129 1.90 16.93 3.14
CA LEU A 129 1.59 16.97 1.71
C LEU A 129 2.84 17.26 0.86
N GLY A 130 3.67 18.22 1.26
CA GLY A 130 4.93 18.51 0.60
C GLY A 130 5.87 17.30 0.57
N LEU A 131 5.97 16.56 1.69
CA LEU A 131 6.77 15.35 1.76
C LEU A 131 6.23 14.25 0.84
N ARG A 132 4.90 14.05 0.81
CA ARG A 132 4.27 13.07 -0.08
C ARG A 132 4.51 13.39 -1.57
N LEU A 133 4.41 14.66 -1.95
CA LEU A 133 4.64 15.11 -3.32
C LEU A 133 6.11 14.98 -3.73
N THR A 134 7.05 15.22 -2.81
CA THR A 134 8.49 15.14 -3.10
C THR A 134 9.00 13.70 -3.18
N VAL A 135 8.48 12.81 -2.34
CA VAL A 135 8.86 11.38 -2.35
C VAL A 135 8.25 10.61 -3.52
N ALA A 136 7.10 11.05 -4.02
CA ALA A 136 6.41 10.36 -5.11
C ALA A 136 7.03 10.58 -6.51
N VAL A 137 8.05 11.43 -6.65
CA VAL A 137 8.78 11.74 -7.90
C VAL A 137 10.06 10.92 -7.98
#